data_AF-B5IM79-F1
#
_entry.id   AF-B5IM79-F1
#
_cell.length_a   1.000
_cell.length_b   1.000
_cell.length_c   1.000
_cell.angle_alpha   90.00
_cell.angle_beta   90.00
_cell.angle_gamma   90.00
#
_symmetry.space_group_name_H-M   'P 1'
#
loop_
_entity.id
_entity.type
_entity.pdbx_description
1 polymer ?
#
loop_
_entity_poly.entity_id
_entity_poly.type
_entity_poly.pdbx_seq_one_letter_code
_entity_poly.pdbx_strand_id
1 'polypeptide(L)'
;MRIRAQLLRRLWALALGGLLLLGPALPAGAVGPSTAGPSTPGPTVALPRSWRVRDQNGRSWGLTLLPVGDATDPDSTAPRQWRLRLTARSAGLRPDHQAPLVLADGQEQTWSLANSSGELVPEATQPWPAGAAQFRGELLQPAPRDGWPLELRIPLDPGDGPPLDPARVTLGPEPAAVLQQLSRSTP
;
A
#
# COMPACT_ATOMS: atom_id res chain seq x y z
N MET A 1 -31.35 10.00 -37.23
CA MET A 1 -32.06 8.79 -37.69
C MET A 1 -31.32 7.56 -37.16
N ARG A 2 -32.07 6.70 -36.44
CA ARG A 2 -31.87 5.26 -36.14
C ARG A 2 -30.59 4.87 -35.37
N ILE A 3 -30.57 4.61 -34.05
CA ILE A 3 -31.33 3.69 -33.16
C ILE A 3 -30.89 2.21 -33.25
N ARG A 4 -30.49 1.68 -32.07
CA ARG A 4 -30.49 0.26 -31.59
C ARG A 4 -29.43 -0.68 -32.21
N ALA A 5 -28.93 -1.72 -31.53
CA ALA A 5 -29.48 -2.53 -30.45
C ALA A 5 -28.31 -3.23 -29.69
N GLN A 6 -28.33 -3.24 -28.35
CA GLN A 6 -28.76 -4.34 -27.47
C GLN A 6 -27.73 -5.47 -27.29
N LEU A 7 -27.15 -5.67 -26.09
CA LEU A 7 -27.72 -6.44 -24.96
C LEU A 7 -28.02 -7.89 -25.36
N LEU A 8 -27.27 -8.86 -24.84
CA LEU A 8 -27.79 -9.90 -23.94
C LEU A 8 -26.78 -11.02 -23.62
N ARG A 9 -26.92 -11.50 -22.38
CA ARG A 9 -26.87 -12.90 -21.94
C ARG A 9 -25.51 -13.58 -21.81
N ARG A 10 -25.22 -13.98 -20.56
CA ARG A 10 -25.25 -15.41 -20.19
C ARG A 10 -25.38 -15.58 -18.67
N LEU A 11 -26.62 -15.82 -18.26
CA LEU A 11 -27.05 -16.45 -17.00
C LEU A 11 -27.34 -17.91 -17.34
N TRP A 12 -26.68 -18.88 -16.70
CA TRP A 12 -27.04 -20.30 -16.61
C TRP A 12 -26.25 -20.87 -15.42
N ALA A 13 -26.70 -21.80 -14.60
CA ALA A 13 -28.01 -22.30 -14.21
C ALA A 13 -27.74 -23.25 -13.01
N LEU A 14 -28.68 -23.28 -12.08
CA LEU A 14 -28.72 -24.22 -10.95
C LEU A 14 -28.94 -25.68 -11.40
N ALA A 15 -28.37 -26.61 -10.63
CA ALA A 15 -28.83 -27.99 -10.42
C ALA A 15 -28.48 -28.32 -8.95
N LEU A 16 -29.39 -28.47 -7.98
CA LEU A 16 -30.60 -29.29 -7.76
C LEU A 16 -30.31 -30.79 -7.47
N GLY A 17 -30.71 -31.22 -6.27
CA GLY A 17 -30.93 -32.61 -5.84
C GLY A 17 -29.94 -33.12 -4.78
N GLY A 18 -30.31 -33.72 -3.65
CA GLY A 18 -31.63 -34.14 -3.15
C GLY A 18 -31.53 -34.78 -1.75
N LEU A 19 -32.49 -34.41 -0.90
CA LEU A 19 -33.31 -35.19 0.05
C LEU A 19 -32.77 -36.37 0.92
N LEU A 20 -32.89 -36.16 2.24
CA LEU A 20 -33.25 -37.05 3.38
C LEU A 20 -32.51 -38.38 3.67
N LEU A 21 -32.06 -38.52 4.92
CA LEU A 21 -32.53 -39.58 5.83
C LEU A 21 -32.25 -39.22 7.32
N LEU A 22 -33.22 -39.60 8.16
CA LEU A 22 -33.39 -39.34 9.58
C LEU A 22 -32.61 -40.37 10.44
N GLY A 23 -32.14 -39.99 11.63
CA GLY A 23 -31.72 -40.94 12.66
C GLY A 23 -31.28 -40.27 13.97
N PRO A 24 -31.92 -40.54 15.13
CA PRO A 24 -31.52 -40.01 16.43
C PRO A 24 -30.81 -41.07 17.31
N ALA A 25 -29.82 -40.64 18.12
CA ALA A 25 -29.53 -41.17 19.48
C ALA A 25 -28.24 -40.53 20.06
N LEU A 26 -28.35 -40.01 21.29
CA LEU A 26 -27.25 -39.56 22.18
C LEU A 26 -26.50 -40.79 22.78
N PRO A 27 -25.24 -40.70 23.26
CA PRO A 27 -24.99 -40.21 24.63
C PRO A 27 -23.67 -39.41 24.86
N ALA A 28 -23.60 -38.87 26.07
CA ALA A 28 -22.58 -38.00 26.65
C ALA A 28 -21.16 -38.59 26.77
N GLY A 29 -20.17 -37.68 26.78
CA GLY A 29 -18.86 -37.91 27.39
C GLY A 29 -17.66 -37.61 26.49
N ALA A 30 -17.12 -36.39 26.55
CA ALA A 30 -15.72 -36.12 26.18
C ALA A 30 -15.21 -34.84 26.85
N VAL A 31 -14.30 -35.06 27.80
CA VAL A 31 -13.25 -34.14 28.28
C VAL A 31 -12.51 -33.43 27.14
N GLY A 32 -12.26 -32.11 27.29
CA GLY A 32 -11.22 -31.23 26.70
C GLY A 32 -10.83 -31.35 25.21
N PRO A 33 -10.51 -30.25 24.50
CA PRO A 33 -9.51 -29.28 24.94
C PRO A 33 -9.92 -27.82 24.70
N SER A 34 -9.15 -26.89 25.27
CA SER A 34 -9.16 -25.47 24.93
C SER A 34 -9.34 -25.25 23.42
N THR A 35 -10.52 -24.77 23.04
CA THR A 35 -10.71 -24.12 21.75
C THR A 35 -9.98 -22.79 21.83
N ALA A 36 -8.66 -22.80 21.64
CA ALA A 36 -8.02 -21.70 20.96
C ALA A 36 -8.71 -21.66 19.60
N GLY A 37 -9.70 -20.77 19.48
CA GLY A 37 -10.37 -20.53 18.20
C GLY A 37 -9.29 -20.26 17.15
N PRO A 38 -9.54 -20.58 15.87
CA PRO A 38 -8.64 -20.11 14.83
C PRO A 38 -8.55 -18.59 15.01
N SER A 39 -7.38 -18.11 15.44
CA SER A 39 -7.02 -16.71 15.31
C SER A 39 -7.04 -16.47 13.82
N THR A 40 -8.19 -16.08 13.27
CA THR A 40 -8.30 -15.69 11.88
C THR A 40 -7.27 -14.58 11.72
N PRO A 41 -6.16 -14.81 10.98
CA PRO A 41 -5.21 -13.74 10.76
C PRO A 41 -5.99 -12.61 10.10
N GLY A 42 -5.95 -11.42 10.68
CA GLY A 42 -6.53 -10.24 10.08
C GLY A 42 -6.01 -10.07 8.64
N PRO A 43 -6.75 -9.36 7.76
CA PRO A 43 -6.33 -9.21 6.38
C PRO A 43 -4.91 -8.64 6.33
N THR A 44 -3.98 -9.45 5.83
CA THR A 44 -2.57 -9.10 5.73
C THR A 44 -2.31 -8.48 4.36
N VAL A 45 -1.75 -7.27 4.32
CA VAL A 45 -1.42 -6.59 3.05
C VAL A 45 -0.28 -7.33 2.35
N ALA A 46 -0.53 -8.00 1.24
CA ALA A 46 0.58 -8.60 0.46
C ALA A 46 1.48 -7.50 -0.14
N LEU A 47 2.79 -7.59 0.09
CA LEU A 47 3.85 -6.77 -0.52
C LEU A 47 4.79 -7.67 -1.34
N PRO A 48 5.42 -7.17 -2.42
CA PRO A 48 5.41 -5.79 -2.90
C PRO A 48 4.13 -5.40 -3.65
N ARG A 49 3.83 -4.10 -3.69
CA ARG A 49 2.75 -3.51 -4.50
C ARG A 49 3.24 -2.29 -5.25
N SER A 50 2.75 -2.09 -6.47
CA SER A 50 3.20 -0.98 -7.32
C SER A 50 2.06 -0.33 -8.08
N TRP A 51 2.13 1.00 -8.20
CA TRP A 51 1.16 1.80 -8.93
C TRP A 51 1.86 2.83 -9.80
N ARG A 52 1.14 3.29 -10.84
CA ARG A 52 1.51 4.49 -11.60
C ARG A 52 0.57 5.60 -11.18
N VAL A 53 1.15 6.73 -10.77
CA VAL A 53 0.42 7.90 -10.29
C VAL A 53 0.89 9.14 -11.06
N ARG A 54 0.09 10.21 -11.00
CA ARG A 54 0.43 11.51 -11.60
C ARG A 54 0.43 12.57 -10.52
N ASP A 55 1.33 13.53 -10.66
CA ASP A 55 1.29 14.74 -9.83
C ASP A 55 0.29 15.77 -10.37
N GLN A 56 0.08 16.84 -9.62
CA GLN A 56 -0.81 17.95 -9.98
C GLN A 56 -0.44 18.63 -11.32
N ASN A 57 0.81 18.50 -11.77
CA ASN A 57 1.31 19.04 -13.03
C ASN A 57 1.22 18.01 -14.18
N GLY A 58 0.58 16.85 -13.94
CA GLY A 58 0.43 15.77 -14.91
C GLY A 58 1.69 14.91 -15.12
N ARG A 59 2.77 15.14 -14.37
CA ARG A 59 4.01 14.37 -14.49
C ARG A 59 3.83 12.99 -13.88
N SER A 60 4.41 11.99 -14.52
CA SER A 60 4.20 10.59 -14.15
C SER A 60 5.23 10.09 -13.14
N TRP A 61 4.74 9.32 -12.17
CA TRP A 61 5.51 8.72 -11.10
C TRP A 61 5.19 7.24 -10.98
N GLY A 62 6.19 6.42 -10.68
CA GLY A 62 6.03 5.06 -10.20
C GLY A 62 6.12 5.03 -8.68
N LEU A 63 5.16 4.38 -8.04
CA LEU A 63 5.12 4.17 -6.61
C LEU A 63 5.24 2.68 -6.33
N THR A 64 6.16 2.26 -5.46
CA THR A 64 6.31 0.86 -5.07
C THR A 64 6.46 0.73 -3.56
N LEU A 65 5.58 -0.06 -2.93
CA LEU A 65 5.73 -0.48 -1.54
C LEU A 65 6.47 -1.81 -1.48
N LEU A 66 7.51 -1.85 -0.67
CA LEU A 66 8.42 -2.97 -0.49
C LEU A 66 8.39 -3.43 0.98
N PRO A 67 8.43 -4.73 1.27
CA PRO A 67 8.63 -5.20 2.63
C PRO A 67 10.06 -4.93 3.11
N VAL A 68 10.27 -4.81 4.42
CA VAL A 68 11.59 -4.75 5.05
C VAL A 68 11.78 -5.94 5.97
N GLY A 69 12.93 -6.60 5.88
CA GLY A 69 13.25 -7.77 6.70
C GLY A 69 12.31 -8.95 6.45
N ASP A 70 12.09 -9.76 7.48
CA ASP A 70 11.24 -10.96 7.45
C ASP A 70 9.73 -10.62 7.42
N ALA A 71 9.34 -9.41 7.00
CA ALA A 71 7.93 -9.02 6.82
C ALA A 71 7.19 -9.88 5.77
N THR A 72 7.92 -10.72 5.02
CA THR A 72 7.38 -11.79 4.18
C THR A 72 6.94 -13.03 4.95
N ASP A 73 7.43 -13.20 6.19
CA ASP A 73 7.02 -14.27 7.09
C ASP A 73 5.64 -13.93 7.70
N PRO A 74 4.58 -14.70 7.38
CA PRO A 74 3.25 -14.47 7.93
C PRO A 74 3.15 -14.72 9.44
N ASP A 75 4.11 -15.43 10.05
CA ASP A 75 4.09 -15.79 11.47
C ASP A 75 4.89 -14.80 12.35
N SER A 76 5.54 -13.80 11.75
CA SER A 76 6.30 -12.79 12.47
C SER A 76 5.38 -11.81 13.22
N THR A 77 5.62 -11.66 14.52
CA THR A 77 4.94 -10.68 15.39
C THR A 77 5.64 -9.31 15.37
N ALA A 78 6.75 -9.17 14.66
CA ALA A 78 7.47 -7.92 14.55
C ALA A 78 6.61 -6.86 13.82
N PRO A 79 6.69 -5.58 14.22
CA PRO A 79 5.98 -4.51 13.53
C PRO A 79 6.37 -4.52 12.05
N ARG A 80 5.37 -4.55 11.16
CA ARG A 80 5.60 -4.71 9.73
C ARG A 80 6.22 -3.44 9.15
N GLN A 81 7.54 -3.44 9.03
CA GLN A 81 8.28 -2.37 8.38
C GLN A 81 8.13 -2.47 6.86
N TRP A 82 7.96 -1.32 6.22
CA TRP A 82 7.85 -1.21 4.77
C TRP A 82 8.68 -0.04 4.26
N ARG A 83 8.97 -0.04 2.96
CA ARG A 83 9.61 1.08 2.27
C ARG A 83 8.76 1.52 1.10
N LEU A 84 8.76 2.82 0.87
CA LEU A 84 8.16 3.44 -0.30
C LEU A 84 9.28 3.85 -1.25
N ARG A 85 9.33 3.22 -2.42
CA ARG A 85 10.19 3.65 -3.51
C ARG A 85 9.38 4.49 -4.50
N LEU A 86 9.85 5.70 -4.73
CA LEU A 86 9.37 6.60 -5.78
C LEU A 86 10.32 6.53 -6.98
N THR A 87 9.76 6.50 -8.18
CA THR A 87 10.52 6.54 -9.43
C THR A 87 9.89 7.57 -10.36
N ALA A 88 10.60 8.66 -10.61
CA ALA A 88 10.26 9.61 -11.64
C ALA A 88 10.17 8.93 -13.02
N ARG A 89 9.06 9.14 -13.73
CA ARG A 89 8.86 8.62 -15.09
C ARG A 89 8.87 9.72 -16.15
N SER A 90 8.67 10.97 -15.74
CA SER A 90 8.84 12.14 -16.59
C SER A 90 10.27 12.68 -16.49
N ALA A 91 10.79 13.20 -17.61
CA ALA A 91 12.13 13.78 -17.67
C ALA A 91 12.26 15.01 -16.76
N GLY A 92 13.49 15.27 -16.30
CA GLY A 92 13.82 16.45 -15.48
C GLY A 92 13.38 16.38 -14.02
N LEU A 93 12.68 15.32 -13.61
CA LEU A 93 12.31 15.08 -12.22
C LEU A 93 13.45 14.41 -11.45
N ARG A 94 13.87 15.06 -10.36
CA ARG A 94 14.88 14.54 -9.43
C ARG A 94 14.34 14.63 -8.01
N PRO A 95 13.96 13.51 -7.37
CA PRO A 95 13.61 13.53 -5.96
C PRO A 95 14.82 13.96 -5.13
N ASP A 96 14.60 14.81 -4.14
CA ASP A 96 15.64 15.17 -3.18
C ASP A 96 15.95 13.98 -2.26
N HIS A 97 17.21 13.54 -2.27
CA HIS A 97 17.70 12.42 -1.47
C HIS A 97 18.09 12.79 -0.03
N GLN A 98 18.07 14.07 0.32
CA GLN A 98 18.35 14.58 1.66
C GLN A 98 17.05 14.89 2.42
N ALA A 99 16.00 15.26 1.72
CA ALA A 99 14.73 15.63 2.34
C ALA A 99 13.83 14.41 2.62
N PRO A 100 13.01 14.48 3.69
CA PRO A 100 11.97 13.49 3.94
C PRO A 100 10.80 13.65 2.96
N LEU A 101 10.07 12.56 2.75
CA LEU A 101 8.79 12.63 2.03
C LEU A 101 7.69 13.01 3.01
N VAL A 102 6.84 13.96 2.64
CA VAL A 102 5.68 14.32 3.46
C VAL A 102 4.42 13.67 2.90
N LEU A 103 3.65 13.02 3.78
CA LEU A 103 2.31 12.53 3.51
C LEU A 103 1.29 13.42 4.23
N ALA A 104 0.17 13.73 3.60
CA ALA A 104 -0.90 14.53 4.19
C ALA A 104 -2.28 13.91 3.89
N ASP A 105 -3.25 14.09 4.80
CA ASP A 105 -4.63 13.60 4.64
C ASP A 105 -5.60 14.63 4.00
N GLY A 106 -5.09 15.80 3.63
CA GLY A 106 -5.89 16.89 3.04
C GLY A 106 -6.64 17.74 4.07
N GLN A 107 -6.50 17.47 5.37
CA GLN A 107 -6.92 18.36 6.46
C GLN A 107 -5.66 18.93 7.10
N GLU A 108 -5.29 18.45 8.29
CA GLU A 108 -4.16 18.94 9.07
C GLU A 108 -3.21 17.82 9.52
N GLN A 109 -3.51 16.55 9.24
CA GLN A 109 -2.60 15.49 9.61
C GLN A 109 -1.50 15.38 8.55
N THR A 110 -0.26 15.42 9.02
CA THR A 110 0.91 15.22 8.19
C THR A 110 1.85 14.23 8.86
N TRP A 111 2.49 13.40 8.02
CA TRP A 111 3.50 12.44 8.44
C TRP A 111 4.76 12.68 7.62
N SER A 112 5.90 12.51 8.25
CA SER A 112 7.21 12.60 7.61
C SER A 112 7.79 11.20 7.50
N LEU A 113 8.15 10.79 6.29
CA LEU A 113 8.83 9.51 6.03
C LEU A 113 10.31 9.78 5.78
N ALA A 114 11.16 9.20 6.63
CA ALA A 114 12.60 9.39 6.56
C ALA A 114 13.18 8.90 5.22
N ASN A 115 14.10 9.67 4.65
CA ASN A 115 14.80 9.26 3.44
C ASN A 115 15.73 8.07 3.73
N SER A 116 15.75 7.11 2.81
CA SER A 116 16.60 5.91 2.83
C SER A 116 17.15 5.57 1.44
N SER A 117 17.29 6.58 0.57
CA SER A 117 17.77 6.41 -0.80
C SER A 117 19.18 5.83 -0.87
N GLY A 118 19.99 6.00 0.19
CA GLY A 118 21.30 5.34 0.33
C GLY A 118 21.25 3.82 0.22
N GLU A 119 20.14 3.20 0.61
CA GLU A 119 19.96 1.74 0.54
C GLU A 119 19.62 1.24 -0.89
N LEU A 120 19.34 2.14 -1.83
CA LEU A 120 19.14 1.78 -3.23
C LEU A 120 20.45 1.45 -3.94
N VAL A 121 21.58 1.88 -3.38
CA VAL A 121 22.89 1.71 -3.99
C VAL A 121 23.66 0.64 -3.22
N PRO A 122 24.10 -0.45 -3.87
CA PRO A 122 24.81 -1.55 -3.20
C PRO A 122 26.17 -1.16 -2.61
N GLU A 123 26.79 -0.09 -3.12
CA GLU A 123 28.13 0.37 -2.73
C GLU A 123 28.15 1.88 -2.49
N ALA A 124 28.81 2.32 -1.42
CA ALA A 124 28.89 3.73 -1.02
C ALA A 124 29.57 4.67 -2.06
N THR A 125 30.16 4.10 -3.12
CA THR A 125 30.89 4.83 -4.16
C THR A 125 30.07 5.12 -5.41
N GLN A 126 28.89 4.50 -5.56
CA GLN A 126 28.05 4.71 -6.74
C GLN A 126 27.05 5.85 -6.50
N PRO A 127 26.82 6.75 -7.47
CA PRO A 127 25.87 7.85 -7.31
C PRO A 127 24.44 7.32 -7.15
N TRP A 128 23.63 8.05 -6.37
CA TRP A 128 22.19 7.75 -6.26
C TRP A 128 21.51 7.80 -7.63
N PRO A 129 20.54 6.91 -7.88
CA PRO A 129 19.75 6.99 -9.10
C PRO A 129 18.91 8.28 -9.08
N ALA A 130 19.32 9.27 -9.87
CA ALA A 130 18.73 10.62 -9.86
C ALA A 130 17.20 10.66 -10.02
N GLY A 131 16.61 9.64 -10.65
CA GLY A 131 15.16 9.53 -10.85
C GLY A 131 14.44 8.70 -9.80
N ALA A 132 15.09 8.22 -8.73
CA ALA A 132 14.44 7.32 -7.78
C ALA A 132 14.89 7.57 -6.33
N ALA A 133 13.93 7.72 -5.43
CA ALA A 133 14.19 7.85 -4.00
C ALA A 133 13.42 6.78 -3.21
N GLN A 134 13.94 6.43 -2.04
CA GLN A 134 13.34 5.46 -1.14
C GLN A 134 13.12 6.09 0.23
N PHE A 135 11.97 5.82 0.84
CA PHE A 135 11.55 6.36 2.11
C PHE A 135 11.12 5.24 3.05
N ARG A 136 11.50 5.35 4.32
CA ARG A 136 11.13 4.39 5.35
C ARG A 136 9.69 4.62 5.73
N GLY A 137 8.90 3.57 5.56
CA GLY A 137 7.55 3.50 6.08
C GLY A 137 7.59 3.17 7.56
N GLU A 138 7.57 4.22 8.35
CA GLU A 138 7.37 4.11 9.79
C GLU A 138 5.88 4.01 10.11
N LEU A 139 5.58 3.72 11.37
CA LEU A 139 4.23 3.82 11.91
C LEU A 139 3.71 5.25 11.72
N LEU A 140 2.73 5.40 10.83
CA LEU A 140 2.00 6.66 10.70
C LEU A 140 1.16 6.83 11.97
N GLN A 141 1.62 7.66 12.91
CA GLN A 141 0.90 7.94 14.16
C GLN A 141 0.49 9.41 14.24
N PRO A 142 -0.81 9.70 14.47
CA PRO A 142 -1.94 8.76 14.45
C PRO A 142 -2.11 8.12 13.07
N ALA A 143 -2.76 6.95 12.99
CA ALA A 143 -3.02 6.29 11.71
C ALA A 143 -3.90 7.18 10.81
N PRO A 144 -3.59 7.31 9.51
CA PRO A 144 -4.44 8.04 8.58
C PRO A 144 -5.85 7.44 8.56
N ARG A 145 -6.86 8.25 8.32
CA ARG A 145 -8.27 7.82 8.34
C ARG A 145 -8.64 6.98 7.12
N ASP A 146 -9.51 6.00 7.33
CA ASP A 146 -10.01 5.16 6.23
C ASP A 146 -10.85 5.94 5.22
N GLY A 147 -10.58 5.70 3.94
CA GLY A 147 -11.35 6.29 2.83
C GLY A 147 -11.03 7.75 2.54
N TRP A 148 -10.10 8.35 3.27
CA TRP A 148 -9.61 9.70 3.00
C TRP A 148 -8.53 9.69 1.92
N PRO A 149 -8.47 10.73 1.07
CA PRO A 149 -7.37 10.86 0.12
C PRO A 149 -6.05 11.09 0.87
N LEU A 150 -4.97 10.57 0.30
CA LEU A 150 -3.62 10.80 0.79
C LEU A 150 -2.83 11.56 -0.27
N GLU A 151 -2.20 12.67 0.11
CA GLU A 151 -1.30 13.44 -0.74
C GLU A 151 0.15 13.17 -0.36
N LEU A 152 0.97 12.80 -1.35
CA LEU A 152 2.43 12.79 -1.22
C LEU A 152 2.97 14.13 -1.69
N ARG A 153 3.82 14.75 -0.88
CA ARG A 153 4.60 15.94 -1.22
C ARG A 153 6.05 15.53 -1.35
N ILE A 154 6.47 15.32 -2.60
CA ILE A 154 7.76 14.78 -2.96
C ILE A 154 8.75 15.95 -3.08
N PRO A 155 9.76 16.05 -2.19
CA PRO A 155 10.77 17.09 -2.32
C PRO A 155 11.57 16.86 -3.59
N LEU A 156 11.91 17.95 -4.29
CA LEU A 156 12.64 17.92 -5.54
C LEU A 156 13.99 18.61 -5.38
N ASP A 157 15.03 17.98 -5.91
CA ASP A 157 16.35 18.56 -6.00
C ASP A 157 16.40 19.54 -7.19
N PRO A 158 16.65 20.84 -6.97
CA PRO A 158 16.78 21.81 -8.04
C PRO A 158 18.07 21.65 -8.87
N GLY A 159 19.04 20.84 -8.40
CA GLY A 159 20.41 20.87 -8.91
C GLY A 159 21.03 22.25 -8.71
N ASP A 160 21.65 22.79 -9.76
CA ASP A 160 22.21 24.14 -9.76
C ASP A 160 21.16 25.25 -9.99
N GLY A 161 19.88 24.89 -10.09
CA GLY A 161 18.76 25.80 -10.34
C GLY A 161 18.19 26.48 -9.09
N PRO A 162 17.17 27.34 -9.26
CA PRO A 162 16.43 27.91 -8.14
C PRO A 162 15.63 26.81 -7.39
N PRO A 163 15.28 27.04 -6.10
CA PRO A 163 14.44 26.12 -5.34
C PRO A 163 13.15 25.74 -6.08
N LEU A 164 12.80 24.46 -6.04
CA LEU A 164 11.60 23.92 -6.68
C LEU A 164 10.51 23.65 -5.64
N ASP A 165 9.26 23.92 -6.00
CA ASP A 165 8.12 23.45 -5.22
C ASP A 165 8.06 21.90 -5.21
N PRO A 166 7.68 21.27 -4.08
CA PRO A 166 7.47 19.83 -4.02
C PRO A 166 6.45 19.36 -5.05
N ALA A 167 6.70 18.20 -5.68
CA ALA A 167 5.68 17.56 -6.50
C ALA A 167 4.57 17.00 -5.62
N ARG A 168 3.31 17.34 -5.93
CA ARG A 168 2.14 16.87 -5.17
C ARG A 168 1.41 15.78 -5.91
N VAL A 169 1.32 14.60 -5.31
CA VAL A 169 0.64 13.43 -5.88
C VAL A 169 -0.51 13.04 -4.96
N THR A 170 -1.74 13.15 -5.46
CA THR A 170 -2.91 12.58 -4.77
C THR A 170 -2.99 11.10 -5.09
N LEU A 171 -2.98 10.26 -4.05
CA LEU A 171 -3.15 8.83 -4.17
C LEU A 171 -4.60 8.49 -4.49
N GLY A 172 -4.79 7.59 -5.45
CA GLY A 172 -6.08 6.98 -5.71
C GLY A 172 -6.58 6.13 -4.53
N PRO A 173 -7.85 5.67 -4.57
CA PRO A 173 -8.47 4.98 -3.44
C PRO A 173 -7.72 3.70 -3.03
N GLU A 174 -7.23 2.93 -4.01
CA GLU A 174 -6.51 1.68 -3.75
C GLU A 174 -5.14 1.90 -3.06
N PRO A 175 -4.19 2.70 -3.59
CA PRO A 175 -2.92 2.92 -2.91
C PRO A 175 -3.09 3.62 -1.55
N ALA A 176 -4.08 4.51 -1.41
CA ALA A 176 -4.37 5.16 -0.13
C ALA A 176 -4.85 4.15 0.93
N ALA A 177 -5.79 3.27 0.56
CA ALA A 177 -6.30 2.22 1.45
C ALA A 177 -5.18 1.26 1.91
N VAL A 178 -4.25 0.91 1.01
CA VAL A 178 -3.11 0.05 1.36
C VAL A 178 -2.20 0.70 2.40
N LEU A 179 -1.85 1.99 2.24
CA LEU A 179 -1.04 2.71 3.22
C LEU A 179 -1.76 2.87 4.56
N GLN A 180 -3.05 3.17 4.53
CA GLN A 180 -3.92 3.25 5.71
C GLN A 180 -3.94 1.92 6.46
N GLN A 181 -4.10 0.79 5.77
CA GLN A 181 -4.06 -0.54 6.38
C GLN A 181 -2.68 -0.84 6.98
N LEU A 182 -1.59 -0.60 6.24
CA LEU A 182 -0.23 -0.83 6.73
C LEU A 182 0.09 -0.02 8.00
N SER A 183 -0.45 1.19 8.14
CA SER A 183 -0.25 1.99 9.36
C SER A 183 -0.92 1.42 10.61
N ARG A 184 -1.94 0.56 10.45
CA ARG A 184 -2.72 -0.02 11.55
C ARG A 184 -2.37 -1.46 11.85
N SER A 185 -1.76 -2.18 10.92
CA SER A 185 -1.37 -3.59 11.07
C SER A 185 -0.15 -3.81 11.97
N THR A 186 0.02 -2.96 12.98
CA THR A 186 1.13 -3.02 13.92
C THR A 186 0.55 -3.14 15.33
N PRO A 187 0.84 -4.22 16.07
CA PRO A 187 0.33 -4.42 17.42
C PRO A 187 0.93 -3.43 18.42
#